data_AF-A0AA40T411-F1
#
_entry.id   AF-A0AA40T411-F1
#
_cell.length_a   1.000
_cell.length_b   1.000
_cell.length_c   1.000
_cell.angle_alpha   90.00
_cell.angle_beta   90.00
_cell.angle_gamma   90.00
#
_symmetry.space_group_name_H-M   'P 1'
#
loop_
_entity.id
_entity.type
_entity.pdbx_description
1 polymer ?
#
loop_
_entity_poly.entity_id
_entity_poly.type
_entity_poly.pdbx_seq_one_letter_code
_entity_poly.pdbx_strand_id
1 'polypeptide(L)'
;MLTLDRSETKSALDYANLNSSIQETFAAIDRFEWQASDELRLMRDNGYFQDGAYTSFEDYCESELTKHGGYRRVRDLFAAKRVVETLPEDLRDKITKPSQTRPLLRLVKTPDKLQQAVAIASQEKPFPTAADFAKAVQQVAPRKARKSKTQLCNSVTGERLRKEGRLSNNTITHGAEQINPESLPSFLFAKCVTVSSQSHSRYGESGLIEADAPNVWQQIVTFDDGEKLLINNTDLDAPSVPFPKERTYPPEYSEAIAQIKEQHQQELERLSQELRIGLQAEVSARAEAQVQEQIQSLQNLYKQQKEQNIQLQQRLLEMEGLRKLEIENQQLQQRIQELEHAVQQHPVQQWGNTMTQQATKVLNKQVKQALEKTIDLRSLAQEPPKENAQECLRLMGMALKNLASAMNNTQALEAAALILGSEPTQSAIAYRAEQLQMLPQAVSEIRRVLVKSGCTWQDYWAVAQEYEVIKQDYWAELSTEETDLITVLQNASLQSDTISVGSIVAHANPYRTLYVERGEVVEDLGEELVVAWDFWKEQSKKTDRYFRDELRFWQPQ
;
A
#
# COMPACT_ATOMS: atom_id res chain seq x y z
N MET A 1 -9.00 57.09 -5.37
CA MET A 1 -7.90 57.23 -6.34
C MET A 1 -6.90 58.21 -5.78
N LEU A 2 -5.83 57.72 -5.15
CA LEU A 2 -4.63 58.48 -4.83
C LEU A 2 -3.48 57.55 -5.23
N THR A 3 -2.86 57.86 -6.37
CA THR A 3 -1.68 57.20 -6.91
C THR A 3 -0.48 57.57 -6.03
N LEU A 4 0.02 56.60 -5.27
CA LEU A 4 1.34 56.71 -4.64
C LEU A 4 2.38 56.25 -5.66
N ASP A 5 3.09 57.21 -6.22
CA ASP A 5 4.17 57.02 -7.19
C ASP A 5 5.26 56.12 -6.60
N ARG A 6 5.57 55.05 -7.34
CA ARG A 6 6.43 53.93 -6.95
C ARG A 6 7.92 54.19 -7.23
N SER A 7 8.38 55.43 -7.09
CA SER A 7 9.75 55.80 -7.45
C SER A 7 10.32 56.80 -6.46
N GLU A 8 10.70 56.34 -5.27
CA GLU A 8 11.76 56.92 -4.41
C GLU A 8 11.70 56.29 -3.01
N THR A 9 12.27 55.09 -2.85
CA THR A 9 12.76 54.59 -1.54
C THR A 9 13.77 53.49 -1.77
N LYS A 10 14.80 53.78 -2.57
CA LYS A 10 16.09 53.07 -2.56
C LYS A 10 16.98 53.64 -1.44
N SER A 11 16.44 53.82 -0.25
CA SER A 11 17.30 54.10 0.92
C SER A 11 17.77 52.74 1.41
N ALA A 12 19.05 52.46 1.21
CA ALA A 12 19.70 51.28 1.75
C ALA A 12 19.34 51.14 3.24
N LEU A 13 18.82 49.98 3.62
CA LEU A 13 18.50 49.64 5.00
C LEU A 13 19.75 49.90 5.86
N ASP A 14 19.61 50.70 6.91
CA ASP A 14 20.71 51.00 7.82
C ASP A 14 20.92 49.84 8.80
N TYR A 15 21.70 48.85 8.35
CA TYR A 15 21.96 47.58 9.04
C TYR A 15 22.57 47.75 10.45
N ALA A 16 23.18 48.90 10.75
CA ALA A 16 23.78 49.16 12.06
C ALA A 16 22.72 49.31 13.17
N ASN A 17 21.60 49.96 12.86
CA ASN A 17 20.47 50.12 13.79
C ASN A 17 19.74 48.79 14.02
N LEU A 18 19.61 47.96 12.98
CA LEU A 18 19.01 46.63 13.08
C LEU A 18 19.86 45.69 13.94
N ASN A 19 21.19 45.70 13.76
CA ASN A 19 22.12 44.86 14.50
C ASN A 19 22.12 45.18 16.01
N SER A 20 22.04 46.47 16.36
CA SER A 20 21.98 46.90 17.77
C SER A 20 20.69 46.44 18.45
N SER A 21 19.53 46.59 17.77
CA SER A 21 18.24 46.11 18.27
C SER A 21 18.22 44.58 18.43
N ILE A 22 18.81 43.84 17.49
CA ILE A 22 18.93 42.37 17.56
C ILE A 22 19.81 41.95 18.75
N GLN A 23 20.95 42.62 18.98
CA GLN A 23 21.81 42.33 20.13
C GLN A 23 21.11 42.63 21.47
N GLU A 24 20.35 43.72 21.54
CA GLU A 24 19.54 44.06 22.73
C GLU A 24 18.47 42.99 23.01
N THR A 25 17.82 42.45 21.97
CA THR A 25 16.84 41.36 22.17
C THR A 25 17.48 40.07 22.66
N PHE A 26 18.70 39.73 22.22
CA PHE A 26 19.40 38.55 22.73
C PHE A 26 19.86 38.73 24.18
N ALA A 27 20.38 39.90 24.53
CA ALA A 27 20.71 40.21 25.91
C ALA A 27 19.46 40.17 26.83
N ALA A 28 18.28 40.53 26.30
CA ALA A 28 17.02 40.42 27.03
C ALA A 28 16.58 38.96 27.26
N ILE A 29 16.81 38.06 26.29
CA ILE A 29 16.50 36.62 26.41
C ILE A 29 17.42 35.96 27.43
N ASP A 30 18.72 36.27 27.41
CA ASP A 30 19.66 35.75 28.39
C ASP A 30 19.26 36.20 29.80
N ARG A 31 18.96 37.49 29.98
CA ARG A 31 18.43 38.01 31.26
C ARG A 31 17.16 37.28 31.70
N PHE A 32 16.26 36.94 30.79
CA PHE A 32 15.05 36.18 31.10
C PHE A 32 15.35 34.75 31.57
N GLU A 33 16.28 34.02 30.94
CA GLU A 33 16.66 32.67 31.40
C GLU A 33 17.31 32.71 32.79
N TRP A 34 18.10 33.74 33.06
CA TRP A 34 18.71 33.99 34.36
C TRP A 34 17.68 34.31 35.44
N GLN A 35 16.70 35.17 35.12
CA GLN A 35 15.59 35.53 36.00
C GLN A 35 14.66 34.33 36.27
N ALA A 36 14.29 33.57 35.23
CA ALA A 36 13.47 32.37 35.39
C ALA A 36 14.15 31.31 36.26
N SER A 37 15.48 31.19 36.16
CA SER A 37 16.25 30.31 37.04
C SER A 37 16.23 30.78 38.50
N ASP A 38 16.25 32.09 38.77
CA ASP A 38 16.11 32.62 40.14
C ASP A 38 14.71 32.46 40.70
N GLU A 39 13.68 32.72 39.89
CA GLU A 39 12.29 32.52 40.31
C GLU A 39 12.03 31.05 40.64
N LEU A 40 12.47 30.11 39.80
CA LEU A 40 12.35 28.68 40.08
C LEU A 40 13.14 28.27 41.34
N ARG A 41 14.26 28.94 41.63
CA ARG A 41 15.04 28.69 42.86
C ARG A 41 14.26 29.14 44.09
N LEU A 42 13.70 30.34 44.05
CA LEU A 42 12.87 30.88 45.12
C LEU A 42 11.63 30.00 45.33
N MET A 43 10.99 29.53 44.25
CA MET A 43 9.86 28.60 44.36
C MET A 43 10.23 27.27 44.99
N ARG A 44 11.41 26.71 44.66
CA ARG A 44 11.90 25.48 45.28
C ARG A 44 12.25 25.70 46.75
N ASP A 45 13.04 26.74 47.04
CA ASP A 45 13.62 26.98 48.36
C ASP A 45 12.53 27.44 49.36
N ASN A 46 11.49 28.13 48.89
CA ASN A 46 10.34 28.56 49.71
C ASN A 46 9.18 27.55 49.71
N GLY A 47 9.26 26.46 48.95
CA GLY A 47 8.25 25.38 48.98
C GLY A 47 6.94 25.68 48.25
N TYR A 48 6.85 26.72 47.42
CA TYR A 48 5.59 27.15 46.77
C TYR A 48 4.96 26.10 45.84
N PHE A 49 5.69 25.06 45.45
CA PHE A 49 5.11 23.93 44.73
C PHE A 49 4.11 23.13 45.57
N GLN A 50 4.21 23.20 46.90
CA GLN A 50 3.27 22.54 47.82
C GLN A 50 1.90 23.25 47.83
N ASP A 51 1.88 24.57 47.62
CA ASP A 51 0.65 25.36 47.52
C ASP A 51 -0.20 24.96 46.29
N GLY A 52 0.44 24.41 45.25
CA GLY A 52 -0.20 23.85 44.07
C GLY A 52 -0.62 22.39 44.19
N ALA A 53 -0.65 21.82 45.40
CA ALA A 53 -0.94 20.41 45.69
C ALA A 53 0.02 19.39 45.03
N TYR A 54 1.23 19.81 44.67
CA TYR A 54 2.25 18.92 44.14
C TYR A 54 3.05 18.25 45.27
N THR A 55 3.24 16.94 45.15
CA THR A 55 3.94 16.10 46.13
C THR A 55 5.44 16.41 46.22
N SER A 56 6.04 16.88 45.13
CA SER A 56 7.42 17.31 45.09
C SER A 56 7.64 18.39 44.04
N PHE A 57 8.74 19.14 44.16
CA PHE A 57 9.17 20.10 43.14
C PHE A 57 9.46 19.41 41.80
N GLU A 58 9.87 18.15 41.84
CA GLU A 58 10.12 17.33 40.66
C GLU A 58 8.80 17.05 39.92
N ASP A 59 7.76 16.66 40.65
CA ASP A 59 6.42 16.44 40.10
C ASP A 59 5.82 17.71 39.52
N TYR A 60 5.99 18.86 40.19
CA TYR A 60 5.60 20.17 39.66
C TYR A 60 6.31 20.49 38.35
N CYS A 61 7.62 20.26 38.27
CA CYS A 61 8.39 20.51 37.05
C CYS A 61 8.05 19.50 35.94
N GLU A 62 7.64 18.28 36.27
CA GLU A 62 7.18 17.30 35.28
C GLU A 62 5.74 17.54 34.84
N SER A 63 4.84 18.04 35.68
CA SER A 63 3.46 18.33 35.28
C SER A 63 3.34 19.65 34.50
N GLU A 64 3.99 20.72 34.99
CA GLU A 64 3.81 22.06 34.44
C GLU A 64 4.87 22.42 33.40
N LEU A 65 6.10 21.89 33.55
CA LEU A 65 7.23 22.24 32.67
C LEU A 65 7.58 21.12 31.69
N THR A 66 6.83 20.02 31.60
CA THR A 66 7.00 18.96 30.58
C THR A 66 7.01 19.52 29.17
N LYS A 67 6.13 20.49 28.88
CA LYS A 67 6.05 21.20 27.59
C LYS A 67 7.33 21.99 27.25
N HIS A 68 8.19 22.24 28.24
CA HIS A 68 9.44 22.98 28.11
C HIS A 68 10.69 22.10 28.37
N GLY A 69 10.54 20.77 28.28
CA GLY A 69 11.61 19.78 28.48
C GLY A 69 11.66 19.16 29.88
N GLY A 70 10.68 19.45 30.74
CA GLY A 70 10.46 18.84 32.04
C GLY A 70 11.54 19.16 33.08
N TYR A 71 11.45 18.48 34.23
CA TYR A 71 12.41 18.60 35.33
C TYR A 71 13.87 18.46 34.89
N ARG A 72 14.14 17.64 33.86
CA ARG A 72 15.49 17.47 33.29
C ARG A 72 16.09 18.79 32.77
N ARG A 73 15.32 19.60 32.06
CA ARG A 73 15.78 20.90 31.51
C ARG A 73 15.99 21.92 32.63
N VAL A 74 15.08 21.97 33.59
CA VAL A 74 15.19 22.82 34.79
C VAL A 74 16.44 22.46 35.60
N ARG A 75 16.69 21.16 35.79
CA ARG A 75 17.91 20.66 36.44
C ARG A 75 19.18 21.04 35.69
N ASP A 76 19.16 21.01 34.35
CA ASP A 76 20.29 21.44 33.52
C ASP A 76 20.54 22.95 33.58
N LEU A 77 19.49 23.78 33.68
CA LEU A 77 19.60 25.23 33.86
C LEU A 77 20.19 25.58 35.23
N PHE A 78 19.71 24.94 36.30
CA PHE A 78 20.30 25.09 37.63
C PHE A 78 21.75 24.63 37.69
N ALA A 79 22.05 23.52 37.03
CA ALA A 79 23.40 23.04 36.87
C ALA A 79 24.29 24.08 36.16
N ALA A 80 23.82 24.63 35.05
CA ALA A 80 24.56 25.62 34.28
C ALA A 80 24.81 26.90 35.08
N LYS A 81 23.78 27.42 35.73
CA LYS A 81 23.86 28.59 36.62
C LYS A 81 24.90 28.40 37.71
N ARG A 82 24.88 27.25 38.40
CA ARG A 82 25.87 26.92 39.43
C ARG A 82 27.31 26.88 38.91
N VAL A 83 27.52 26.37 37.70
CA VAL A 83 28.86 26.34 37.07
C VAL A 83 29.32 27.75 36.71
N VAL A 84 28.44 28.56 36.11
CA VAL A 84 28.75 29.93 35.68
C VAL A 84 29.01 30.87 36.87
N GLU A 85 28.23 30.76 37.95
CA GLU A 85 28.44 31.54 39.19
C GLU A 85 29.78 31.22 39.86
N THR A 86 30.28 29.98 39.74
CA THR A 86 31.59 29.59 40.27
C THR A 86 32.78 29.96 39.38
N LEU A 87 32.54 30.46 38.16
CA LEU A 87 33.59 30.88 37.25
C LEU A 87 33.89 32.39 37.37
N PRO A 88 35.17 32.80 37.21
CA PRO A 88 35.55 34.20 37.03
C PRO A 88 34.87 34.80 35.80
N GLU A 89 34.59 36.12 35.83
CA GLU A 89 33.85 36.83 34.77
C GLU A 89 34.44 36.61 33.37
N ASP A 90 35.78 36.61 33.25
CA ASP A 90 36.51 36.43 31.98
C ASP A 90 36.27 35.07 31.29
N LEU A 91 35.76 34.07 32.02
CA LEU A 91 35.56 32.70 31.52
C LEU A 91 34.07 32.34 31.37
N ARG A 92 33.15 33.23 31.76
CA ARG A 92 31.70 32.97 31.68
C ARG A 92 31.21 32.93 30.23
N ASP A 93 31.74 33.80 29.39
CA ASP A 93 31.36 33.92 27.97
C ASP A 93 31.79 32.72 27.11
N LYS A 94 32.63 31.83 27.67
CA LYS A 94 33.07 30.60 27.00
C LYS A 94 32.03 29.48 27.09
N ILE A 95 31.02 29.61 27.96
CA ILE A 95 29.91 28.67 28.11
C ILE A 95 28.69 29.27 27.41
N THR A 96 28.43 28.83 26.19
CA THR A 96 27.36 29.36 25.34
C THR A 96 26.05 28.60 25.48
N LYS A 97 26.07 27.38 26.02
CA LYS A 97 24.88 26.52 26.17
C LYS A 97 24.84 25.84 27.54
N PRO A 98 23.67 25.79 28.21
CA PRO A 98 23.50 25.08 29.49
C PRO A 98 23.95 23.62 29.46
N SER A 99 23.80 22.94 28.31
CA SER A 99 24.21 21.54 28.13
C SER A 99 25.72 21.31 28.22
N GLN A 100 26.55 22.31 27.92
CA GLN A 100 28.02 22.26 28.03
C GLN A 100 28.49 22.16 29.48
N THR A 101 27.65 22.54 30.44
CA THR A 101 28.00 22.60 31.87
C THR A 101 27.91 21.25 32.58
N ARG A 102 27.24 20.26 31.99
CA ARG A 102 27.04 18.93 32.59
C ARG A 102 28.35 18.23 33.01
N PRO A 103 29.41 18.20 32.19
CA PRO A 103 30.69 17.60 32.59
C PRO A 103 31.40 18.41 33.69
N LEU A 104 31.16 19.73 33.73
CA LEU A 104 31.78 20.67 34.66
C LEU A 104 31.15 20.62 36.06
N LEU A 105 29.91 20.14 36.20
CA LEU A 105 29.20 20.05 37.48
C LEU A 105 29.98 19.37 38.60
N ARG A 106 30.79 18.36 38.27
CA ARG A 106 31.58 17.62 39.26
C ARG A 106 32.70 18.46 39.87
N LEU A 107 33.12 19.51 39.17
CA LEU A 107 34.19 20.43 39.58
C LEU A 107 33.66 21.70 40.25
N VAL A 108 32.34 21.89 40.35
CA VAL A 108 31.72 23.05 41.04
C VAL A 108 32.13 23.14 42.51
N LYS A 109 32.45 22.00 43.15
CA LYS A 109 32.97 21.95 44.52
C LYS A 109 34.48 22.25 44.62
N THR A 110 35.18 22.37 43.49
CA THR A 110 36.63 22.61 43.36
C THR A 110 36.88 23.70 42.31
N PRO A 111 36.70 24.98 42.66
CA PRO A 111 36.68 26.09 41.69
C PRO A 111 37.98 26.21 40.89
N ASP A 112 39.14 25.95 41.51
CA ASP A 112 40.45 26.02 40.83
C ASP A 112 40.55 25.02 39.67
N LYS A 113 40.03 23.80 39.87
CA LYS A 113 40.00 22.74 38.86
C LYS A 113 38.96 23.02 37.79
N LEU A 114 37.85 23.66 38.15
CA LEU A 114 36.83 24.09 37.21
C LEU A 114 37.38 25.14 36.25
N GLN A 115 38.08 26.15 36.77
CA GLN A 115 38.75 27.19 35.99
C GLN A 115 39.80 26.59 35.04
N GLN A 116 40.66 25.70 35.55
CA GLN A 116 41.65 25.00 34.72
C GLN A 116 41.01 24.19 33.59
N ALA A 117 39.93 23.46 33.87
CA ALA A 117 39.23 22.68 32.85
C ALA A 117 38.59 23.55 31.76
N VAL A 118 38.04 24.72 32.13
CA VAL A 118 37.48 25.68 31.15
C VAL A 118 38.58 26.36 30.35
N ALA A 119 39.70 26.71 30.98
CA ALA A 119 40.86 27.30 30.30
C ALA A 119 41.50 26.35 29.29
N ILE A 120 41.70 25.08 29.66
CA ILE A 120 42.24 24.04 28.76
C ILE A 120 41.32 23.85 27.55
N ALA A 121 40.01 23.73 27.79
CA ALA A 121 39.04 23.56 26.69
C ALA A 121 38.99 24.79 25.77
N SER A 122 39.17 26.00 26.32
CA SER A 122 39.16 27.26 25.57
C SER A 122 40.45 27.54 24.79
N GLN A 123 41.57 26.93 25.21
CA GLN A 123 42.84 26.97 24.47
C GLN A 123 42.81 26.06 23.24
N GLU A 124 42.16 24.90 23.33
CA GLU A 124 42.01 24.00 22.18
C GLU A 124 41.00 24.53 21.15
N LYS A 125 39.92 25.19 21.59
CA LYS A 125 38.91 25.80 20.72
C LYS A 125 38.33 27.08 21.32
N PRO A 126 38.13 28.15 20.52
CA PRO A 126 37.54 29.41 21.02
C PRO A 126 36.11 29.26 21.55
N PHE A 127 35.36 28.25 21.06
CA PHE A 127 34.01 27.87 21.52
C PHE A 127 33.93 26.36 21.81
N PRO A 128 34.18 25.92 23.05
CA PRO A 128 34.29 24.50 23.37
C PRO A 128 32.93 23.79 23.41
N THR A 129 32.87 22.54 22.92
CA THR A 129 31.66 21.71 23.00
C THR A 129 31.61 20.93 24.33
N ALA A 130 30.45 20.39 24.71
CA ALA A 130 30.30 19.56 25.91
C ALA A 130 31.31 18.39 25.98
N ALA A 131 31.69 17.81 24.83
CA ALA A 131 32.70 16.76 24.76
C ALA A 131 34.12 17.28 25.04
N ASP A 132 34.43 18.50 24.61
CA ASP A 132 35.73 19.15 24.83
C ASP A 132 35.89 19.47 26.34
N PHE A 133 34.83 19.98 26.98
CA PHE A 133 34.80 20.13 28.44
C PHE A 133 34.92 18.78 29.15
N ALA A 134 34.27 17.72 28.68
CA ALA A 134 34.43 16.39 29.29
C ALA A 134 35.86 15.86 29.22
N LYS A 135 36.57 16.11 28.11
CA LYS A 135 38.00 15.76 27.96
C LYS A 135 38.88 16.56 28.91
N ALA A 136 38.73 17.88 28.95
CA ALA A 136 39.48 18.74 29.87
C ALA A 136 39.23 18.37 31.33
N VAL A 137 37.97 18.08 31.68
CA VAL A 137 37.58 17.64 33.02
C VAL A 137 38.17 16.26 33.35
N GLN A 138 38.34 15.36 32.38
CA GLN A 138 39.01 14.07 32.58
C GLN A 138 40.52 14.21 32.77
N GLN A 139 41.16 15.19 32.15
CA GLN A 139 42.57 15.53 32.37
C GLN A 139 42.78 16.11 33.77
N VAL A 140 41.90 17.03 34.21
CA VAL A 140 42.02 17.70 35.52
C VAL A 140 41.55 16.81 36.70
N ALA A 141 40.63 15.86 36.45
CA ALA A 141 40.09 14.97 37.48
C ALA A 141 39.71 13.57 36.94
N PRO A 142 40.67 12.65 36.75
CA PRO A 142 40.40 11.31 36.20
C PRO A 142 39.58 10.41 37.15
N ARG A 143 38.69 9.60 36.57
CA ARG A 143 37.81 8.65 37.31
C ARG A 143 38.55 7.35 37.64
N LYS A 144 38.44 6.85 38.89
CA LYS A 144 38.77 5.45 39.24
C LYS A 144 37.67 4.52 38.71
N ALA A 145 38.04 3.52 37.91
CA ALA A 145 37.09 2.59 37.27
C ALA A 145 36.42 1.64 38.28
N ARG A 146 35.09 1.56 38.26
CA ARG A 146 34.28 0.52 38.93
C ARG A 146 33.92 -0.55 37.89
N LYS A 147 34.28 -1.81 38.14
CA LYS A 147 33.94 -2.96 37.28
C LYS A 147 32.43 -3.26 37.36
N SER A 148 31.71 -3.17 36.25
CA SER A 148 30.31 -3.59 36.15
C SER A 148 30.21 -5.01 35.56
N LYS A 149 29.45 -5.86 36.27
CA LYS A 149 29.10 -7.24 35.94
C LYS A 149 27.93 -7.22 34.95
N THR A 150 28.15 -7.59 33.70
CA THR A 150 27.08 -7.84 32.72
C THR A 150 27.49 -9.00 31.79
N GLN A 151 27.36 -10.23 32.29
CA GLN A 151 27.32 -11.44 31.47
C GLN A 151 26.44 -12.46 32.19
N LEU A 152 25.16 -12.50 31.85
CA LEU A 152 24.31 -13.67 31.98
C LEU A 152 23.16 -13.48 30.98
N CYS A 153 22.79 -14.57 30.29
CA CYS A 153 21.77 -14.68 29.24
C CYS A 153 22.27 -14.43 27.81
N ASN A 154 23.08 -15.36 27.30
CA ASN A 154 23.13 -15.77 25.89
C ASN A 154 23.57 -17.24 25.86
N SER A 155 22.64 -18.18 26.08
CA SER A 155 22.89 -19.61 25.83
C SER A 155 21.62 -20.47 25.99
N VAL A 156 20.68 -20.45 25.04
CA VAL A 156 19.85 -21.63 24.74
C VAL A 156 19.38 -21.56 23.28
N THR A 157 20.19 -22.04 22.35
CA THR A 157 19.75 -22.60 21.06
C THR A 157 20.92 -23.35 20.46
N GLY A 158 20.90 -24.69 20.55
CA GLY A 158 21.90 -25.54 19.92
C GLY A 158 21.95 -26.95 20.50
N GLU A 159 21.55 -27.91 19.65
CA GLU A 159 21.91 -29.34 19.65
C GLU A 159 21.18 -30.31 20.60
N ARG A 160 20.34 -31.19 19.99
CA ARG A 160 20.70 -32.61 19.87
C ARG A 160 19.81 -33.38 18.87
N LEU A 161 20.45 -33.89 17.83
CA LEU A 161 20.01 -34.98 16.96
C LEU A 161 20.36 -36.37 17.56
N ARG A 162 19.70 -37.41 17.02
CA ARG A 162 19.97 -38.87 17.07
C ARG A 162 19.44 -39.59 18.34
N LYS A 163 18.70 -40.71 18.28
CA LYS A 163 18.89 -41.96 17.50
C LYS A 163 17.64 -42.87 17.45
N GLU A 164 17.48 -43.61 16.33
CA GLU A 164 17.14 -45.06 16.15
C GLU A 164 15.93 -45.67 16.93
N GLY A 165 15.03 -46.52 16.42
CA GLY A 165 14.98 -47.41 15.26
C GLY A 165 14.64 -48.86 15.71
N ARG A 166 13.47 -49.43 15.32
CA ARG A 166 13.12 -50.87 15.16
C ARG A 166 11.60 -51.01 14.91
N LEU A 167 11.15 -51.42 13.72
CA LEU A 167 10.91 -52.80 13.24
C LEU A 167 9.64 -53.47 13.82
N SER A 168 8.64 -53.68 12.97
CA SER A 168 7.84 -54.92 12.93
C SER A 168 7.00 -54.98 11.64
N ASN A 169 7.27 -56.02 10.85
CA ASN A 169 6.61 -56.42 9.60
C ASN A 169 5.44 -57.41 9.85
N ASN A 170 4.73 -57.70 8.75
CA ASN A 170 3.88 -58.87 8.43
C ASN A 170 2.40 -58.77 8.89
N THR A 171 1.38 -59.18 8.12
CA THR A 171 1.33 -60.29 7.14
C THR A 171 0.13 -60.12 6.18
N ILE A 172 0.30 -60.49 4.91
CA ILE A 172 -0.74 -60.72 3.89
C ILE A 172 -1.06 -62.22 3.89
N THR A 173 -2.34 -62.59 3.85
CA THR A 173 -2.80 -63.97 3.61
C THR A 173 -3.52 -64.04 2.27
N HIS A 174 -2.94 -64.77 1.32
CA HIS A 174 -3.61 -65.38 0.18
C HIS A 174 -4.12 -66.77 0.61
N GLY A 175 -5.36 -67.10 0.25
CA GLY A 175 -5.96 -68.44 0.35
C GLY A 175 -6.63 -68.77 -0.98
N ALA A 176 -6.34 -69.97 -1.49
CA ALA A 176 -6.51 -70.41 -2.86
C ALA A 176 -7.86 -71.07 -3.19
N GLU A 177 -8.04 -71.23 -4.50
CA GLU A 177 -8.98 -72.05 -5.27
C GLU A 177 -9.50 -73.34 -4.64
N GLN A 178 -10.79 -73.61 -4.90
CA GLN A 178 -11.33 -74.97 -5.01
C GLN A 178 -12.11 -75.10 -6.33
N ILE A 179 -11.67 -76.06 -7.15
CA ILE A 179 -12.31 -76.54 -8.38
C ILE A 179 -13.04 -77.83 -8.01
N ASN A 180 -14.33 -77.95 -8.38
CA ASN A 180 -15.10 -79.20 -8.37
C ASN A 180 -15.38 -79.64 -9.82
N PRO A 181 -15.12 -80.91 -10.21
CA PRO A 181 -15.45 -81.43 -11.53
C PRO A 181 -16.53 -82.54 -11.46
N GLU A 182 -17.72 -82.27 -11.98
CA GLU A 182 -18.74 -83.26 -12.42
C GLU A 182 -19.50 -82.57 -13.57
N SER A 183 -19.77 -83.12 -14.74
CA SER A 183 -19.88 -84.49 -15.23
C SER A 183 -19.90 -84.46 -16.78
N LEU A 184 -19.40 -85.52 -17.41
CA LEU A 184 -19.32 -85.71 -18.86
C LEU A 184 -20.71 -86.01 -19.51
N PRO A 185 -20.88 -85.75 -20.82
CA PRO A 185 -22.15 -85.88 -21.53
C PRO A 185 -22.48 -87.34 -21.92
N SER A 186 -23.70 -87.77 -21.65
CA SER A 186 -24.24 -89.08 -22.06
C SER A 186 -24.69 -89.06 -23.51
N PHE A 187 -23.94 -89.70 -24.40
CA PHE A 187 -24.34 -90.00 -25.79
C PHE A 187 -25.03 -91.37 -25.88
N LEU A 188 -26.07 -91.44 -26.73
CA LEU A 188 -26.70 -92.62 -27.37
C LEU A 188 -27.63 -93.52 -26.51
N PHE A 189 -28.91 -93.14 -26.44
CA PHE A 189 -30.00 -94.10 -26.24
C PHE A 189 -30.74 -94.31 -27.56
N ALA A 190 -30.42 -95.37 -28.30
CA ALA A 190 -31.28 -95.83 -29.39
C ALA A 190 -32.59 -96.38 -28.77
N LYS A 191 -33.72 -95.76 -29.11
CA LYS A 191 -35.03 -96.07 -28.53
C LYS A 191 -35.89 -96.80 -29.55
N CYS A 192 -36.35 -97.99 -29.19
CA CYS A 192 -37.24 -98.80 -30.03
C CYS A 192 -38.68 -98.29 -29.88
N VAL A 193 -39.38 -98.09 -31.00
CA VAL A 193 -40.73 -97.53 -31.06
C VAL A 193 -41.60 -98.33 -32.01
N THR A 194 -42.86 -98.54 -31.63
CA THR A 194 -43.86 -99.28 -32.41
C THR A 194 -44.87 -98.31 -33.03
N VAL A 195 -45.30 -98.58 -34.26
CA VAL A 195 -46.35 -97.82 -34.93
C VAL A 195 -47.72 -98.25 -34.39
N SER A 196 -48.38 -97.35 -33.65
CA SER A 196 -49.63 -97.59 -32.92
C SER A 196 -50.89 -97.18 -33.70
N SER A 197 -50.73 -96.50 -34.84
CA SER A 197 -51.83 -96.03 -35.69
C SER A 197 -52.33 -97.10 -36.65
N GLN A 198 -53.59 -97.56 -36.48
CA GLN A 198 -54.24 -98.58 -37.33
C GLN A 198 -54.43 -98.15 -38.80
N SER A 199 -54.37 -96.84 -39.06
CA SER A 199 -54.44 -96.25 -40.40
C SER A 199 -53.09 -96.21 -41.13
N HIS A 200 -51.98 -96.55 -40.45
CA HIS A 200 -50.65 -96.55 -41.04
C HIS A 200 -50.34 -97.89 -41.71
N SER A 201 -49.67 -97.86 -42.87
CA SER A 201 -49.38 -99.06 -43.68
C SER A 201 -48.50 -100.09 -42.96
N ARG A 202 -47.72 -99.66 -41.97
CA ARG A 202 -46.83 -100.48 -41.12
C ARG A 202 -47.35 -100.63 -39.69
N TYR A 203 -48.67 -100.64 -39.48
CA TYR A 203 -49.27 -100.80 -38.15
C TYR A 203 -48.79 -102.08 -37.45
N GLY A 204 -48.29 -101.95 -36.22
CA GLY A 204 -47.78 -103.07 -35.42
C GLY A 204 -46.31 -103.42 -35.64
N GLU A 205 -45.61 -102.78 -36.58
CA GLU A 205 -44.17 -102.95 -36.77
C GLU A 205 -43.37 -102.08 -35.80
N SER A 206 -42.25 -102.63 -35.30
CA SER A 206 -41.28 -101.95 -34.44
C SER A 206 -40.09 -101.45 -35.24
N GLY A 207 -39.57 -100.28 -34.90
CA GLY A 207 -38.36 -99.71 -35.51
C GLY A 207 -37.52 -98.92 -34.51
N LEU A 208 -36.30 -98.58 -34.92
CA LEU A 208 -35.32 -97.85 -34.11
C LEU A 208 -35.25 -96.38 -34.53
N ILE A 209 -35.29 -95.48 -33.55
CA ILE A 209 -34.97 -94.06 -33.75
C ILE A 209 -33.46 -93.90 -33.57
N GLU A 210 -32.77 -93.69 -34.69
CA GLU A 210 -31.31 -93.53 -34.71
C GLU A 210 -30.86 -92.07 -34.92
N ALA A 211 -31.78 -91.19 -35.36
CA ALA A 211 -31.47 -89.82 -35.74
C ALA A 211 -32.37 -88.81 -35.01
N ASP A 212 -31.84 -87.59 -34.82
CA ASP A 212 -32.58 -86.49 -34.22
C ASP A 212 -33.82 -86.12 -35.05
N ALA A 213 -34.92 -85.85 -34.36
CA ALA A 213 -36.19 -85.49 -34.96
C ALA A 213 -36.05 -84.19 -35.79
N PRO A 214 -36.49 -84.17 -37.06
CA PRO A 214 -36.39 -82.96 -37.89
C PRO A 214 -37.28 -81.82 -37.40
N ASN A 215 -38.33 -82.12 -36.63
CA ASN A 215 -39.18 -81.14 -35.96
C ASN A 215 -39.82 -81.74 -34.71
N VAL A 216 -40.59 -80.93 -33.97
CA VAL A 216 -41.20 -81.33 -32.68
C VAL A 216 -42.37 -82.32 -32.85
N TRP A 217 -42.84 -82.55 -34.08
CA TRP A 217 -44.04 -83.34 -34.37
C TRP A 217 -43.78 -84.65 -35.13
N GLN A 218 -42.56 -84.89 -35.61
CA GLN A 218 -42.22 -86.02 -36.48
C GLN A 218 -40.86 -86.62 -36.11
N GLN A 219 -40.73 -87.94 -36.29
CA GLN A 219 -39.51 -88.70 -36.03
C GLN A 219 -39.14 -89.57 -37.23
N ILE A 220 -37.84 -89.78 -37.41
CA ILE A 220 -37.31 -90.70 -38.43
C ILE A 220 -37.14 -92.06 -37.76
N VAL A 221 -37.94 -93.05 -38.20
CA VAL A 221 -37.92 -94.43 -37.70
C VAL A 221 -37.30 -95.33 -38.75
N THR A 222 -36.30 -96.11 -38.35
CA THR A 222 -35.66 -97.13 -39.20
C THR A 222 -36.25 -98.50 -38.85
N PHE A 223 -36.88 -99.17 -39.82
CA PHE A 223 -37.48 -100.50 -39.63
C PHE A 223 -36.48 -101.62 -39.92
N ASP A 224 -36.81 -102.86 -39.51
CA ASP A 224 -35.94 -104.03 -39.65
C ASP A 224 -35.58 -104.36 -41.12
N ASP A 225 -36.39 -103.89 -42.08
CA ASP A 225 -36.12 -104.00 -43.53
C ASP A 225 -35.04 -103.01 -44.02
N GLY A 226 -34.55 -102.12 -43.15
CA GLY A 226 -33.58 -101.06 -43.46
C GLY A 226 -34.20 -99.78 -44.04
N GLU A 227 -35.52 -99.73 -44.24
CA GLU A 227 -36.23 -98.53 -44.71
C GLU A 227 -36.38 -97.48 -43.60
N LYS A 228 -36.07 -96.22 -43.93
CA LYS A 228 -36.20 -95.05 -43.04
C LYS A 228 -37.43 -94.24 -43.43
N LEU A 229 -38.41 -94.16 -42.54
CA LEU A 229 -39.65 -93.40 -42.77
C LEU A 229 -39.80 -92.28 -41.75
N LEU A 230 -40.34 -91.16 -42.21
CA LEU A 230 -40.73 -90.05 -41.36
C LEU A 230 -42.16 -90.28 -40.87
N ILE A 231 -42.33 -90.51 -39.57
CA ILE A 231 -43.61 -90.84 -38.94
C ILE A 231 -43.98 -89.73 -37.97
N ASN A 232 -45.27 -89.36 -37.92
CA ASN A 232 -45.74 -88.38 -36.95
C ASN A 232 -45.68 -88.97 -35.53
N ASN A 233 -45.32 -88.15 -34.56
CA ASN A 233 -45.24 -88.53 -33.14
C ASN A 233 -46.58 -89.04 -32.58
N THR A 234 -47.71 -88.66 -33.21
CA THR A 234 -49.06 -89.13 -32.85
C THR A 234 -49.36 -90.56 -33.29
N ASP A 235 -48.63 -91.07 -34.27
CA ASP A 235 -48.83 -92.41 -34.85
C ASP A 235 -47.91 -93.48 -34.22
N LEU A 236 -47.09 -93.06 -33.24
CA LEU A 236 -46.11 -93.88 -32.52
C LEU A 236 -46.57 -94.08 -31.07
N ASP A 237 -46.08 -95.12 -30.39
CA ASP A 237 -46.40 -95.36 -28.98
C ASP A 237 -45.93 -94.21 -28.07
N ALA A 238 -46.90 -93.56 -27.43
CA ALA A 238 -46.78 -92.28 -26.71
C ALA A 238 -45.71 -92.19 -25.59
N PRO A 239 -45.32 -93.24 -24.84
CA PRO A 239 -44.28 -93.10 -23.81
C PRO A 239 -42.84 -93.13 -24.35
N SER A 240 -42.62 -93.54 -25.61
CA SER A 240 -41.27 -93.71 -26.15
C SER A 240 -40.74 -92.49 -26.92
N VAL A 241 -41.62 -91.59 -27.38
CA VAL A 241 -41.28 -90.41 -28.18
C VAL A 241 -40.78 -89.26 -27.28
N PRO A 242 -39.47 -88.88 -27.31
CA PRO A 242 -39.02 -87.68 -26.62
C PRO A 242 -39.57 -86.42 -27.30
N PHE A 243 -40.28 -85.56 -26.55
CA PHE A 243 -40.58 -84.20 -26.97
C PHE A 243 -39.39 -83.30 -26.61
N PRO A 244 -38.58 -82.81 -27.57
CA PRO A 244 -37.60 -81.78 -27.28
C PRO A 244 -38.33 -80.50 -26.88
N LYS A 245 -38.12 -80.03 -25.64
CA LYS A 245 -38.70 -78.77 -25.12
C LYS A 245 -38.01 -77.52 -25.68
N GLU A 246 -36.86 -77.68 -26.32
CA GLU A 246 -36.02 -76.58 -26.76
C GLU A 246 -35.79 -76.64 -28.27
N ARG A 247 -35.87 -75.49 -28.93
CA ARG A 247 -35.48 -75.35 -30.34
C ARG A 247 -33.97 -75.47 -30.42
N THR A 248 -33.47 -76.55 -30.99
CA THR A 248 -32.05 -76.72 -31.31
C THR A 248 -31.73 -75.85 -32.53
N TYR A 249 -31.12 -74.70 -32.29
CA TYR A 249 -30.64 -73.82 -33.37
C TYR A 249 -29.29 -74.33 -33.90
N PRO A 250 -28.96 -74.08 -35.18
CA PRO A 250 -27.60 -74.30 -35.69
C PRO A 250 -26.55 -73.56 -34.83
N PRO A 251 -25.32 -74.10 -34.72
CA PRO A 251 -24.31 -73.60 -33.78
C PRO A 251 -24.00 -72.11 -33.97
N GLU A 252 -23.95 -71.63 -35.22
CA GLU A 252 -23.71 -70.23 -35.56
C GLU A 252 -24.73 -69.26 -34.94
N TYR A 253 -26.01 -69.64 -34.90
CA TYR A 253 -27.04 -68.83 -34.27
C TYR A 253 -26.99 -68.90 -32.74
N SER A 254 -26.60 -70.05 -32.18
CA SER A 254 -26.43 -70.18 -30.73
C SER A 254 -25.28 -69.30 -30.22
N GLU A 255 -24.18 -69.24 -30.97
CA GLU A 255 -23.03 -68.38 -30.69
C GLU A 255 -23.38 -66.90 -30.84
N ALA A 256 -24.09 -66.50 -31.91
CA ALA A 256 -24.54 -65.13 -32.10
C ALA A 256 -25.50 -64.67 -30.97
N ILE A 257 -26.43 -65.53 -30.55
CA ILE A 257 -27.34 -65.23 -29.44
C ILE A 257 -26.57 -65.12 -28.12
N ALA A 258 -25.55 -65.95 -27.89
CA ALA A 258 -24.70 -65.87 -26.70
C ALA A 258 -23.88 -64.57 -26.68
N GLN A 259 -23.27 -64.19 -27.80
CA GLN A 259 -22.52 -62.93 -27.93
C GLN A 259 -23.40 -61.70 -27.69
N ILE A 260 -24.60 -61.67 -28.26
CA ILE A 260 -25.56 -60.56 -28.04
C ILE A 260 -25.97 -60.49 -26.57
N LYS A 261 -26.23 -61.63 -25.92
CA LYS A 261 -26.56 -61.66 -24.48
C LYS A 261 -25.41 -61.14 -23.63
N GLU A 262 -24.18 -61.50 -23.95
CA GLU A 262 -22.99 -61.03 -23.23
C GLU A 262 -22.79 -59.52 -23.42
N GLN A 263 -22.91 -59.01 -24.65
CA GLN A 263 -22.84 -57.58 -24.92
C GLN A 263 -23.92 -56.79 -24.17
N HIS A 264 -25.17 -57.26 -24.19
CA HIS A 264 -26.25 -56.63 -23.44
C HIS A 264 -25.99 -56.66 -21.92
N GLN A 265 -25.42 -57.74 -21.38
CA GLN A 265 -25.05 -57.79 -19.96
C GLN A 265 -23.99 -56.74 -19.61
N GLN A 266 -22.95 -56.63 -20.44
CA GLN A 266 -21.90 -55.63 -20.26
C GLN A 266 -22.45 -54.20 -20.37
N GLU A 267 -23.38 -53.93 -21.29
CA GLU A 267 -24.04 -52.63 -21.41
C GLU A 267 -24.90 -52.29 -20.19
N LEU A 268 -25.65 -53.26 -19.66
CA LEU A 268 -26.45 -53.07 -18.44
C LEU A 268 -25.56 -52.79 -17.23
N GLU A 269 -24.45 -53.51 -17.09
CA GLU A 269 -23.48 -53.27 -16.03
C GLU A 269 -22.88 -51.87 -16.14
N ARG A 270 -22.46 -51.47 -17.34
CA ARG A 270 -21.95 -50.12 -17.62
C ARG A 270 -22.97 -49.04 -17.27
N LEU A 271 -24.21 -49.16 -17.76
CA LEU A 271 -25.28 -48.20 -17.47
C LEU A 271 -25.60 -48.15 -15.97
N SER A 272 -25.56 -49.28 -15.27
CA SER A 272 -25.77 -49.32 -13.83
C SER A 272 -24.66 -48.59 -13.04
N GLN A 273 -23.41 -48.69 -13.51
CA GLN A 273 -22.28 -47.97 -12.93
C GLN A 273 -22.39 -46.47 -13.20
N GLU A 274 -22.71 -46.07 -14.44
CA GLU A 274 -22.93 -44.67 -14.82
C GLU A 274 -24.07 -44.05 -13.99
N LEU A 275 -25.18 -44.76 -13.77
CA LEU A 275 -26.27 -44.30 -12.89
C LEU A 275 -25.84 -44.13 -11.44
N ARG A 276 -25.03 -45.05 -10.89
CA ARG A 276 -24.50 -44.91 -9.52
C ARG A 276 -23.61 -43.68 -9.37
N ILE A 277 -22.74 -43.45 -10.36
CA ILE A 277 -21.86 -42.28 -10.39
C ILE A 277 -22.70 -41.00 -10.50
N GLY A 278 -23.71 -40.98 -11.36
CA GLY A 278 -24.64 -39.86 -11.51
C GLY A 278 -25.38 -39.53 -10.21
N LEU A 279 -25.94 -40.54 -9.53
CA LEU A 279 -26.61 -40.36 -8.24
C LEU A 279 -25.66 -39.84 -7.16
N GLN A 280 -24.42 -40.35 -7.10
CA GLN A 280 -23.43 -39.86 -6.15
C GLN A 280 -23.04 -38.41 -6.42
N ALA A 281 -22.89 -38.02 -7.70
CA ALA A 281 -22.61 -36.66 -8.12
C ALA A 281 -23.77 -35.70 -7.79
N GLU A 282 -25.02 -36.13 -7.95
CA GLU A 282 -26.17 -35.32 -7.54
C GLU A 282 -26.25 -35.12 -6.02
N VAL A 283 -25.97 -36.16 -5.24
CA VAL A 283 -25.94 -36.06 -3.77
C VAL A 283 -24.82 -35.12 -3.32
N SER A 284 -23.63 -35.23 -3.91
CA SER A 284 -22.52 -34.32 -3.58
C SER A 284 -22.83 -32.87 -3.97
N ALA A 285 -23.40 -32.64 -5.16
CA ALA A 285 -23.78 -31.30 -5.60
C ALA A 285 -24.83 -30.66 -4.68
N ARG A 286 -25.82 -31.44 -4.20
CA ARG A 286 -26.81 -30.95 -3.23
C ARG A 286 -26.17 -30.64 -1.87
N ALA A 287 -25.24 -31.47 -1.40
CA ALA A 287 -24.53 -31.23 -0.15
C ALA A 287 -23.65 -29.97 -0.25
N GLU A 288 -22.93 -29.79 -1.36
CA GLU A 288 -22.12 -28.59 -1.61
C GLU A 288 -22.98 -27.32 -1.66
N ALA A 289 -24.14 -27.36 -2.32
CA ALA A 289 -25.06 -26.23 -2.36
C ALA A 289 -25.55 -25.83 -0.96
N GLN A 290 -25.93 -26.80 -0.12
CA GLN A 290 -26.33 -26.53 1.27
C GLN A 290 -25.20 -25.92 2.10
N VAL A 291 -23.97 -26.44 1.95
CA VAL A 291 -22.79 -25.89 2.65
C VAL A 291 -22.50 -24.46 2.17
N GLN A 292 -22.63 -24.18 0.87
CA GLN A 292 -22.45 -22.84 0.32
C GLN A 292 -23.49 -21.85 0.86
N GLU A 293 -24.76 -22.24 0.93
CA GLU A 293 -25.82 -21.41 1.53
C GLU A 293 -25.54 -21.13 3.01
N GLN A 294 -25.09 -22.14 3.77
CA GLN A 294 -24.70 -21.96 5.17
C GLN A 294 -23.52 -20.99 5.31
N ILE A 295 -22.47 -21.14 4.49
CA ILE A 295 -21.31 -20.24 4.49
C ILE A 295 -21.75 -18.81 4.16
N GLN A 296 -22.60 -18.61 3.17
CA GLN A 296 -23.11 -17.29 2.80
C GLN A 296 -23.92 -16.66 3.93
N SER A 297 -24.81 -17.43 4.58
CA SER A 297 -25.59 -16.94 5.72
C SER A 297 -24.71 -16.54 6.90
N LEU A 298 -23.68 -17.34 7.23
CA LEU A 298 -22.72 -17.05 8.29
C LEU A 298 -21.86 -15.82 7.96
N GLN A 299 -21.44 -15.66 6.71
CA GLN A 299 -20.71 -14.46 6.28
C GLN A 299 -21.56 -13.21 6.42
N ASN A 300 -22.84 -13.27 6.07
CA ASN A 300 -23.76 -12.15 6.23
C ASN A 300 -23.96 -11.80 7.70
N LEU A 301 -24.13 -12.80 8.58
CA LEU A 301 -24.24 -12.60 10.02
C LEU A 301 -22.95 -11.98 10.60
N TYR A 302 -21.79 -12.46 10.17
CA TYR A 302 -20.51 -11.89 10.59
C TYR A 302 -20.34 -10.43 10.17
N LYS A 303 -20.75 -10.07 8.94
CA LYS A 303 -20.77 -8.68 8.47
C LYS A 303 -21.66 -7.80 9.35
N GLN A 304 -22.88 -8.25 9.63
CA GLN A 304 -23.81 -7.53 10.53
C GLN A 304 -23.22 -7.36 11.94
N GLN A 305 -22.61 -8.40 12.49
CA GLN A 305 -21.97 -8.33 13.81
C GLN A 305 -20.79 -7.34 13.81
N LYS A 306 -20.00 -7.31 12.75
CA LYS A 306 -18.89 -6.36 12.59
C LYS A 306 -19.39 -4.92 12.52
N GLU A 307 -20.46 -4.65 11.77
CA GLU A 307 -21.09 -3.33 11.70
C GLU A 307 -21.63 -2.88 13.06
N GLN A 308 -22.31 -3.76 13.79
CA GLN A 308 -22.78 -3.46 15.14
C GLN A 308 -21.64 -3.15 16.10
N ASN A 309 -20.53 -3.90 16.03
CA ASN A 309 -19.35 -3.62 16.85
C ASN A 309 -18.73 -2.26 16.54
N ILE A 310 -18.67 -1.87 15.27
CA ILE A 310 -18.18 -0.54 14.86
C ILE A 310 -19.10 0.55 15.43
N GLN A 311 -20.42 0.39 15.32
CA GLN A 311 -21.39 1.35 15.87
C GLN A 311 -21.27 1.46 17.40
N LEU A 312 -21.08 0.34 18.10
CA LEU A 312 -20.88 0.34 19.56
C LEU A 312 -19.57 1.04 19.95
N GLN A 313 -18.49 0.82 19.21
CA GLN A 313 -17.22 1.52 19.44
C GLN A 313 -17.35 3.03 19.24
N GLN A 314 -18.07 3.46 18.20
CA GLN A 314 -18.35 4.89 17.98
C GLN A 314 -19.13 5.49 19.15
N ARG A 315 -20.19 4.83 19.63
CA ARG A 315 -20.94 5.28 20.81
C ARG A 315 -20.09 5.33 22.07
N LEU A 316 -19.16 4.40 22.28
CA LEU A 316 -18.24 4.44 23.41
C LEU A 316 -17.31 5.65 23.33
N LEU A 317 -16.77 5.96 22.15
CA LEU A 317 -15.93 7.15 21.94
C LEU A 317 -16.71 8.45 22.17
N GLU A 318 -17.96 8.52 21.72
CA GLU A 318 -18.85 9.65 22.00
C GLU A 318 -19.09 9.82 23.50
N MET A 319 -19.39 8.73 24.21
CA MET A 319 -19.59 8.74 25.67
C MET A 319 -18.33 9.14 26.44
N GLU A 320 -17.15 8.72 25.98
CA GLU A 320 -15.87 9.15 26.56
C GLU A 320 -15.62 10.65 26.30
N GLY A 321 -15.96 11.15 25.11
CA GLY A 321 -15.92 12.57 24.79
C GLY A 321 -16.84 13.39 25.70
N LEU A 322 -18.08 12.93 25.91
CA LEU A 322 -19.03 13.56 26.82
C LEU A 322 -18.53 13.57 28.27
N ARG A 323 -17.94 12.47 28.75
CA ARG A 323 -17.33 12.44 30.10
C ARG A 323 -16.17 13.44 30.25
N LYS A 324 -15.33 13.61 29.22
CA LYS A 324 -14.26 14.61 29.25
C LYS A 324 -14.84 16.03 29.34
N LEU A 325 -15.85 16.33 28.53
CA LEU A 325 -16.56 17.61 28.58
C LEU A 325 -17.26 17.86 29.93
N GLU A 326 -17.78 16.81 30.56
CA GLU A 326 -18.37 16.89 31.90
C GLU A 326 -17.31 17.23 32.95
N ILE A 327 -16.13 16.59 32.90
CA ILE A 327 -15.00 16.90 33.78
C ILE A 327 -14.50 18.33 33.54
N GLU A 328 -14.35 18.76 32.30
CA GLU A 328 -13.95 20.13 31.97
C GLU A 328 -14.99 21.15 32.46
N ASN A 329 -16.28 20.87 32.31
CA ASN A 329 -17.34 21.72 32.86
C ASN A 329 -17.27 21.80 34.39
N GLN A 330 -17.02 20.69 35.09
CA GLN A 330 -16.84 20.69 36.54
C GLN A 330 -15.62 21.52 36.96
N GLN A 331 -14.49 21.39 36.24
CA GLN A 331 -13.30 22.20 36.49
C GLN A 331 -13.55 23.70 36.23
N LEU A 332 -14.26 24.03 35.16
CA LEU A 332 -14.65 25.41 34.87
C LEU A 332 -15.58 25.97 35.94
N GLN A 333 -16.55 25.20 36.42
CA GLN A 333 -17.43 25.62 37.52
C GLN A 333 -16.64 25.87 38.81
N GLN A 334 -15.72 24.97 39.17
CA GLN A 334 -14.83 25.18 40.32
C GLN A 334 -13.99 26.45 40.13
N ARG A 335 -13.44 26.66 38.93
CA ARG A 335 -12.64 27.84 38.62
C ARG A 335 -13.47 29.13 38.69
N ILE A 336 -14.71 29.11 38.19
CA ILE A 336 -15.62 30.26 38.29
C ILE A 336 -15.91 30.57 39.75
N GLN A 337 -16.18 29.57 40.58
CA GLN A 337 -16.40 29.76 42.02
C GLN A 337 -15.17 30.34 42.73
N GLU A 338 -13.97 29.84 42.42
CA GLU A 338 -12.72 30.40 42.92
C GLU A 338 -12.54 31.87 42.49
N LEU A 339 -12.82 32.18 41.22
CA LEU A 339 -12.72 33.52 40.68
C LEU A 339 -13.76 34.46 41.31
N GLU A 340 -15.00 34.01 41.49
CA GLU A 340 -16.05 34.77 42.17
C GLU A 340 -15.65 35.07 43.61
N HIS A 341 -15.09 34.09 44.33
CA HIS A 341 -14.58 34.29 45.68
C HIS A 341 -13.38 35.25 45.71
N ALA A 342 -12.44 35.11 44.76
CA ALA A 342 -11.27 35.98 44.66
C ALA A 342 -11.63 37.42 44.26
N VAL A 343 -12.67 37.61 43.44
CA VAL A 343 -13.22 38.93 43.08
C VAL A 343 -13.94 39.56 44.28
N GLN A 344 -14.63 38.76 45.10
CA GLN A 344 -15.20 39.25 46.37
C GLN A 344 -14.11 39.67 47.37
N GLN A 345 -12.98 38.96 47.41
CA GLN A 345 -11.88 39.23 48.33
C GLN A 345 -10.94 40.37 47.89
N HIS A 346 -10.78 40.61 46.58
CA HIS A 346 -9.87 41.61 46.03
C HIS A 346 -10.53 42.49 44.95
N PRO A 347 -10.84 43.76 45.22
CA PRO A 347 -11.48 44.66 44.26
C PRO A 347 -10.64 44.93 43.00
N VAL A 348 -11.34 45.24 41.90
CA VAL A 348 -10.93 45.38 40.48
C VAL A 348 -9.55 46.00 40.20
N GLN A 349 -9.02 46.86 41.07
CA GLN A 349 -7.75 47.57 40.87
C GLN A 349 -6.51 46.66 40.93
N GLN A 350 -6.55 45.53 41.65
CA GLN A 350 -5.43 44.57 41.68
C GLN A 350 -5.45 43.60 40.49
N TRP A 351 -6.64 43.30 39.95
CA TRP A 351 -6.83 42.41 38.79
C TRP A 351 -6.34 43.01 37.47
N GLY A 352 -6.37 44.35 37.33
CA GLY A 352 -5.87 45.04 36.15
C GLY A 352 -4.38 44.79 35.88
N ASN A 353 -3.58 44.55 36.92
CA ASN A 353 -2.15 44.27 36.76
C ASN A 353 -1.88 42.78 36.49
N THR A 354 -2.61 41.86 37.13
CA THR A 354 -2.42 40.41 36.96
C THR A 354 -2.95 39.88 35.63
N MET A 355 -4.12 40.34 35.16
CA MET A 355 -4.66 39.96 33.83
C MET A 355 -3.73 40.42 32.70
N THR A 356 -3.23 41.65 32.78
CA THR A 356 -2.33 42.21 31.76
C THR A 356 -0.97 41.50 31.76
N GLN A 357 -0.47 41.09 32.93
CA GLN A 357 0.77 40.30 33.05
C GLN A 357 0.60 38.85 32.60
N GLN A 358 -0.56 38.23 32.83
CA GLN A 358 -0.83 36.87 32.34
C GLN A 358 -1.08 36.85 30.83
N ALA A 359 -1.82 37.82 30.30
CA ALA A 359 -2.04 37.98 28.87
C ALA A 359 -0.70 38.21 28.13
N THR A 360 0.18 39.05 28.67
CA THR A 360 1.53 39.23 28.11
C THR A 360 2.39 37.97 28.22
N LYS A 361 2.30 37.19 29.31
CA LYS A 361 2.98 35.89 29.42
C LYS A 361 2.48 34.87 28.38
N VAL A 362 1.17 34.79 28.14
CA VAL A 362 0.58 33.88 27.14
C VAL A 362 0.95 34.32 25.72
N LEU A 363 0.88 35.62 25.42
CA LEU A 363 1.32 36.18 24.15
C LEU A 363 2.80 35.86 23.90
N ASN A 364 3.67 36.17 24.86
CA ASN A 364 5.11 35.88 24.77
C ASN A 364 5.40 34.38 24.57
N LYS A 365 4.59 33.50 25.17
CA LYS A 365 4.68 32.04 24.98
C LYS A 365 4.26 31.62 23.57
N GLN A 366 3.18 32.19 23.03
CA GLN A 366 2.73 31.92 21.65
C GLN A 366 3.73 32.45 20.62
N VAL A 367 4.29 33.65 20.83
CA VAL A 367 5.38 34.20 20.00
C VAL A 367 6.60 33.29 20.05
N LYS A 368 7.00 32.81 21.22
CA LYS A 368 8.15 31.90 21.36
C LYS A 368 7.92 30.56 20.66
N GLN A 369 6.73 29.98 20.78
CA GLN A 369 6.39 28.72 20.10
C GLN A 369 6.29 28.88 18.57
N ALA A 370 5.85 30.04 18.09
CA ALA A 370 5.86 30.38 16.67
C ALA A 370 7.30 30.51 16.15
N LEU A 371 8.16 31.23 16.90
CA LEU A 371 9.59 31.36 16.58
C LEU A 371 10.35 30.03 16.62
N GLU A 372 10.00 29.11 17.54
CA GLU A 372 10.59 27.76 17.62
C GLU A 372 10.18 26.85 16.44
N LYS A 373 9.01 27.09 15.83
CA LYS A 373 8.52 26.33 14.66
C LYS A 373 8.94 26.92 13.33
N THR A 374 9.32 28.20 13.29
CA THR A 374 9.93 28.81 12.11
C THR A 374 11.39 28.40 12.04
N ILE A 375 11.77 27.81 10.90
CA ILE A 375 13.17 27.53 10.51
C ILE A 375 14.04 28.73 10.91
N ASP A 376 15.20 28.46 11.54
CA ASP A 376 16.12 29.45 12.11
C ASP A 376 16.40 30.62 11.15
N LEU A 377 15.56 31.66 11.18
CA LEU A 377 15.77 32.91 10.44
C LEU A 377 17.12 33.55 10.78
N ARG A 378 17.65 33.21 11.97
CA ARG A 378 18.97 33.54 12.50
C ARG A 378 20.12 33.00 11.63
N SER A 379 19.95 31.82 11.03
CA SER A 379 20.93 31.21 10.12
C SER A 379 20.82 31.75 8.69
N LEU A 380 19.59 31.98 8.22
CA LEU A 380 19.31 32.47 6.86
C LEU A 380 19.65 33.96 6.65
N ALA A 381 19.57 34.79 7.69
CA ALA A 381 19.85 36.22 7.60
C ALA A 381 21.34 36.59 7.82
N GLN A 382 22.11 35.75 8.53
CA GLN A 382 23.55 35.99 8.76
C GLN A 382 24.41 35.70 7.54
N GLU A 383 24.08 34.65 6.80
CA GLU A 383 24.68 34.34 5.50
C GLU A 383 23.55 33.89 4.58
N PRO A 384 23.01 34.73 3.67
CA PRO A 384 22.11 34.22 2.66
C PRO A 384 22.87 33.18 1.83
N PRO A 385 22.41 31.92 1.73
CA PRO A 385 22.97 30.93 0.83
C PRO A 385 23.17 31.54 -0.56
N LYS A 386 24.43 31.69 -0.98
CA LYS A 386 24.79 32.26 -2.29
C LYS A 386 24.29 31.39 -3.45
N GLU A 387 23.94 30.13 -3.17
CA GLU A 387 23.55 29.12 -4.14
C GLU A 387 22.04 29.10 -4.46
N ASN A 388 21.17 29.68 -3.62
CA ASN A 388 19.73 29.76 -3.94
C ASN A 388 19.00 30.89 -3.18
N ALA A 389 19.13 32.13 -3.66
CA ALA A 389 18.47 33.30 -3.05
C ALA A 389 16.93 33.19 -3.06
N GLN A 390 16.35 32.45 -4.00
CA GLN A 390 14.89 32.29 -4.14
C GLN A 390 14.32 31.36 -3.06
N GLU A 391 14.99 30.24 -2.77
CA GLU A 391 14.60 29.36 -1.66
C GLU A 391 14.68 30.06 -0.31
N CYS A 392 15.67 30.94 -0.12
CA CYS A 392 15.84 31.69 1.11
C CYS A 392 14.71 32.68 1.32
N LEU A 393 14.33 33.42 0.27
CA LEU A 393 13.18 34.31 0.29
C LEU A 393 11.90 33.53 0.57
N ARG A 394 11.69 32.38 -0.07
CA ARG A 394 10.51 31.52 0.16
C ARG A 394 10.41 31.08 1.63
N LEU A 395 11.49 30.56 2.21
CA LEU A 395 11.52 30.12 3.62
C LEU A 395 11.29 31.28 4.58
N MET A 396 11.82 32.46 4.26
CA MET A 396 11.61 33.69 5.02
C MET A 396 10.14 34.15 4.96
N GLY A 397 9.52 34.10 3.78
CA GLY A 397 8.09 34.38 3.61
C GLY A 397 7.19 33.41 4.39
N MET A 398 7.51 32.10 4.37
CA MET A 398 6.80 31.09 5.17
C MET A 398 6.95 31.32 6.68
N ALA A 399 8.13 31.74 7.13
CA ALA A 399 8.36 32.06 8.53
C ALA A 399 7.61 33.33 8.97
N LEU A 400 7.62 34.37 8.12
CA LEU A 400 6.90 35.62 8.35
C LEU A 400 5.38 35.40 8.37
N LYS A 401 4.82 34.51 7.54
CA LYS A 401 3.42 34.06 7.63
C LYS A 401 3.09 33.53 9.03
N ASN A 402 3.93 32.63 9.56
CA ASN A 402 3.69 32.00 10.86
C ASN A 402 3.79 33.02 12.00
N LEU A 403 4.72 33.98 11.90
CA LEU A 403 4.85 35.08 12.86
C LEU A 403 3.69 36.08 12.77
N ALA A 404 3.26 36.45 11.57
CA ALA A 404 2.12 37.33 11.34
C ALA A 404 0.83 36.76 11.95
N SER A 405 0.60 35.46 11.79
CA SER A 405 -0.54 34.76 12.38
C SER A 405 -0.45 34.67 13.91
N ALA A 406 0.73 34.41 14.47
CA ALA A 406 0.92 34.31 15.91
C ALA A 406 0.85 35.67 16.64
N MET A 407 1.20 36.77 15.96
CA MET A 407 1.31 38.10 16.55
C MET A 407 0.21 39.07 16.11
N ASN A 408 -0.71 38.66 15.22
CA ASN A 408 -1.62 39.57 14.51
C ASN A 408 -0.89 40.81 13.95
N ASN A 409 0.33 40.61 13.45
CA ASN A 409 1.17 41.70 12.98
C ASN A 409 0.95 41.92 11.48
N THR A 410 0.31 43.05 11.14
CA THR A 410 -0.01 43.42 9.76
C THR A 410 1.23 43.68 8.91
N GLN A 411 2.30 44.22 9.49
CA GLN A 411 3.56 44.48 8.76
C GLN A 411 4.29 43.18 8.41
N ALA A 412 4.30 42.20 9.31
CA ALA A 412 4.84 40.87 9.01
C ALA A 412 4.02 40.16 7.93
N LEU A 413 2.71 40.41 7.90
CA LEU A 413 1.79 39.88 6.90
C LEU A 413 2.03 40.50 5.52
N GLU A 414 2.19 41.82 5.46
CA GLU A 414 2.56 42.55 4.23
C GLU A 414 3.94 42.12 3.71
N ALA A 415 4.93 41.95 4.60
CA ALA A 415 6.25 41.46 4.22
C ALA A 415 6.19 40.01 3.69
N ALA A 416 5.42 39.13 4.34
CA ALA A 416 5.21 37.76 3.86
C ALA A 416 4.52 37.73 2.49
N ALA A 417 3.51 38.56 2.28
CA ALA A 417 2.79 38.68 1.02
C ALA A 417 3.69 39.18 -0.13
N LEU A 418 4.51 40.20 0.14
CA LEU A 418 5.48 40.72 -0.84
C LEU A 418 6.53 39.68 -1.22
N ILE A 419 7.02 38.91 -0.25
CA ILE A 419 8.04 37.88 -0.47
C ILE A 419 7.48 36.67 -1.21
N LEU A 420 6.24 36.27 -0.92
CA LEU A 420 5.60 35.09 -1.52
C LEU A 420 4.81 35.40 -2.81
N GLY A 421 4.67 36.68 -3.17
CA GLY A 421 3.92 37.13 -4.34
C GLY A 421 2.41 36.92 -4.21
N SER A 422 1.86 37.06 -3.01
CA SER A 422 0.42 36.90 -2.74
C SER A 422 -0.23 38.20 -2.26
N GLU A 423 -1.54 38.21 -2.13
CA GLU A 423 -2.23 39.29 -1.42
C GLU A 423 -1.89 39.27 0.08
N PRO A 424 -1.91 40.42 0.78
CA PRO A 424 -1.69 40.54 2.21
C PRO A 424 -2.95 40.08 2.99
N THR A 425 -3.38 38.86 2.75
CA THR A 425 -4.43 38.18 3.52
C THR A 425 -3.91 36.83 4.02
N GLN A 426 -4.29 36.43 5.24
CA GLN A 426 -3.81 35.19 5.84
C GLN A 426 -4.13 33.96 4.97
N SER A 427 -5.31 33.94 4.35
CA SER A 427 -5.75 32.88 3.45
C SER A 427 -4.92 32.83 2.16
N ALA A 428 -4.68 33.96 1.51
CA ALA A 428 -3.89 34.00 0.27
C ALA A 428 -2.43 33.60 0.51
N ILE A 429 -1.82 34.08 1.61
CA ILE A 429 -0.46 33.69 1.99
C ILE A 429 -0.41 32.19 2.35
N ALA A 430 -1.43 31.68 3.03
CA ALA A 430 -1.47 30.26 3.39
C ALA A 430 -1.57 29.35 2.17
N TYR A 431 -2.48 29.66 1.28
CA TYR A 431 -2.66 28.96 0.01
C TYR A 431 -1.38 29.02 -0.84
N ARG A 432 -0.76 30.20 -0.94
CA ARG A 432 0.50 30.38 -1.68
C ARG A 432 1.67 29.61 -1.07
N ALA A 433 1.75 29.55 0.26
CA ALA A 433 2.77 28.77 0.95
C ALA A 433 2.61 27.26 0.70
N GLU A 434 1.39 26.73 0.67
CA GLU A 434 1.11 25.32 0.35
C GLU A 434 1.51 24.99 -1.09
N GLN A 435 1.18 25.85 -2.05
CA GLN A 435 1.61 25.69 -3.44
C GLN A 435 3.14 25.64 -3.57
N LEU A 436 3.82 26.58 -2.92
CA LEU A 436 5.28 26.67 -2.97
C LEU A 436 5.98 25.53 -2.21
N GLN A 437 5.26 24.77 -1.36
CA GLN A 437 5.81 23.56 -0.73
C GLN A 437 5.98 22.41 -1.74
N MET A 438 5.18 22.37 -2.79
CA MET A 438 5.24 21.35 -3.85
C MET A 438 6.36 21.60 -4.87
N LEU A 439 6.97 22.79 -4.86
CA LEU A 439 7.97 23.22 -5.83
C LEU A 439 9.21 22.30 -5.93
N PRO A 440 9.82 21.80 -4.82
CA PRO A 440 10.97 20.90 -4.92
C PRO A 440 10.61 19.58 -5.61
N GLN A 441 9.39 19.08 -5.36
CA GLN A 441 8.88 17.89 -6.01
C GLN A 441 8.67 18.15 -7.51
N ALA A 442 8.01 19.25 -7.87
CA ALA A 442 7.76 19.66 -9.25
C ALA A 442 9.08 19.77 -10.06
N VAL A 443 10.09 20.47 -9.53
CA VAL A 443 11.40 20.61 -10.18
C VAL A 443 12.07 19.24 -10.36
N SER A 444 12.02 18.37 -9.33
CA SER A 444 12.63 17.04 -9.41
C SER A 444 11.98 16.15 -10.47
N GLU A 445 10.66 16.19 -10.59
CA GLU A 445 9.91 15.39 -11.55
C GLU A 445 10.09 15.90 -12.98
N ILE A 446 10.07 17.21 -13.18
CA ILE A 446 10.37 17.85 -14.47
C ILE A 446 11.78 17.49 -14.93
N ARG A 447 12.80 17.64 -14.07
CA ARG A 447 14.19 17.27 -14.38
C ARG A 447 14.32 15.78 -14.71
N ARG A 448 13.64 14.92 -13.96
CA ARG A 448 13.64 13.47 -14.22
C ARG A 448 13.06 13.14 -15.60
N VAL A 449 12.07 13.88 -16.08
CA VAL A 449 11.53 13.71 -17.43
C VAL A 449 12.52 14.20 -18.48
N LEU A 450 13.09 15.38 -18.29
CA LEU A 450 14.04 15.98 -19.24
C LEU A 450 15.34 15.17 -19.41
N VAL A 451 15.79 14.47 -18.36
CA VAL A 451 17.01 13.63 -18.40
C VAL A 451 16.80 12.32 -19.17
N LYS A 452 15.55 11.87 -19.40
CA LYS A 452 15.29 10.65 -20.17
C LYS A 452 15.72 10.83 -21.62
N SER A 453 16.58 9.95 -22.11
CA SER A 453 16.97 9.90 -23.52
C SER A 453 15.73 9.68 -24.40
N GLY A 454 15.43 10.63 -25.29
CA GLY A 454 14.25 10.59 -26.15
C GLY A 454 12.97 11.16 -25.55
N CYS A 455 13.07 12.03 -24.54
CA CYS A 455 11.92 12.75 -23.97
C CYS A 455 11.07 13.40 -25.07
N THR A 456 9.76 13.15 -25.08
CA THR A 456 8.81 13.83 -25.96
C THR A 456 8.16 15.02 -25.26
N TRP A 457 7.57 15.95 -26.03
CA TRP A 457 6.76 17.03 -25.45
C TRP A 457 5.61 16.50 -24.58
N GLN A 458 5.03 15.36 -24.97
CA GLN A 458 3.91 14.76 -24.24
C GLN A 458 4.32 14.21 -22.87
N ASP A 459 5.54 13.66 -22.77
CA ASP A 459 6.10 13.21 -21.49
C ASP A 459 6.32 14.38 -20.51
N TYR A 460 6.83 15.51 -21.02
CA TYR A 460 6.98 16.73 -20.24
C TYR A 460 5.61 17.33 -19.86
N TRP A 461 4.71 17.47 -20.83
CA TRP A 461 3.41 18.10 -20.65
C TRP A 461 2.55 17.35 -19.62
N ALA A 462 2.59 16.02 -19.63
CA ALA A 462 1.87 15.19 -18.66
C ALA A 462 2.25 15.52 -17.21
N VAL A 463 3.54 15.79 -16.95
CA VAL A 463 4.01 16.19 -15.61
C VAL A 463 3.78 17.68 -15.36
N ALA A 464 4.01 18.53 -16.35
CA ALA A 464 3.86 19.98 -16.21
C ALA A 464 2.40 20.40 -15.94
N GLN A 465 1.42 19.63 -16.42
CA GLN A 465 -0.01 19.87 -16.17
C GLN A 465 -0.37 19.76 -14.68
N GLU A 466 0.26 18.85 -13.94
CA GLU A 466 0.02 18.69 -12.49
C GLU A 466 0.50 19.91 -11.69
N TYR A 467 1.46 20.67 -12.23
CA TYR A 467 2.11 21.81 -11.58
C TYR A 467 1.82 23.15 -12.26
N GLU A 468 0.77 23.24 -13.09
CA GLU A 468 0.46 24.46 -13.87
C GLU A 468 0.34 25.72 -13.00
N VAL A 469 -0.19 25.56 -11.79
CA VAL A 469 -0.42 26.66 -10.83
C VAL A 469 0.89 27.28 -10.32
N ILE A 470 1.99 26.54 -10.30
CA ILE A 470 3.32 26.99 -9.86
C ILE A 470 4.30 27.11 -11.03
N LYS A 471 3.79 27.25 -12.26
CA LYS A 471 4.60 27.35 -13.48
C LYS A 471 5.69 28.41 -13.39
N GLN A 472 5.34 29.63 -13.01
CA GLN A 472 6.32 30.72 -12.92
C GLN A 472 7.43 30.41 -11.91
N ASP A 473 7.12 29.67 -10.85
CA ASP A 473 8.04 29.40 -9.76
C ASP A 473 9.03 28.28 -10.10
N TYR A 474 8.56 27.16 -10.66
CA TYR A 474 9.49 26.10 -11.08
C TYR A 474 10.29 26.50 -12.32
N TRP A 475 9.75 27.33 -13.22
CA TRP A 475 10.49 27.85 -14.38
C TRP A 475 11.69 28.71 -13.96
N ALA A 476 11.62 29.38 -12.81
CA ALA A 476 12.74 30.17 -12.28
C ALA A 476 13.89 29.31 -11.73
N GLU A 477 13.61 28.06 -11.36
CA GLU A 477 14.58 27.09 -10.80
C GLU A 477 15.18 26.16 -11.86
N LEU A 478 14.64 26.17 -13.08
CA LEU A 478 15.19 25.44 -14.22
C LEU A 478 16.41 26.18 -14.79
N SER A 479 17.41 25.42 -15.22
CA SER A 479 18.57 25.97 -15.93
C SER A 479 18.17 26.45 -17.33
N THR A 480 18.98 27.34 -17.90
CA THR A 480 18.77 27.83 -19.28
C THR A 480 18.76 26.69 -20.30
N GLU A 481 19.60 25.66 -20.10
CA GLU A 481 19.64 24.47 -20.95
C GLU A 481 18.33 23.66 -20.88
N GLU A 482 17.77 23.49 -19.68
CA GLU A 482 16.50 22.79 -19.48
C GLU A 482 15.33 23.57 -20.10
N THR A 483 15.32 24.91 -19.96
CA THR A 483 14.28 25.74 -20.58
C THR A 483 14.39 25.70 -22.11
N ASP A 484 15.60 25.72 -22.67
CA ASP A 484 15.81 25.63 -24.11
C ASP A 484 15.33 24.28 -24.64
N LEU A 485 15.63 23.17 -23.96
CA LEU A 485 15.12 21.83 -24.31
C LEU A 485 13.59 21.78 -24.30
N ILE A 486 12.92 22.36 -23.30
CA ILE A 486 11.46 22.44 -23.24
C ILE A 486 10.91 23.20 -24.47
N THR A 487 11.53 24.33 -24.84
CA THR A 487 11.09 25.10 -26.02
C THR A 487 11.32 24.35 -27.33
N VAL A 488 12.42 23.60 -27.46
CA VAL A 488 12.69 22.75 -28.63
C VAL A 488 11.67 21.63 -28.73
N LEU A 489 11.35 20.96 -27.61
CA LEU A 489 10.30 19.93 -27.56
C LEU A 489 8.93 20.51 -27.95
N GLN A 490 8.60 21.70 -27.45
CA GLN A 490 7.36 22.40 -27.79
C GLN A 490 7.29 22.68 -29.29
N ASN A 491 8.37 23.21 -29.88
CA ASN A 491 8.44 23.51 -31.31
C ASN A 491 8.41 22.23 -32.17
N ALA A 492 9.07 21.16 -31.74
CA ALA A 492 9.03 19.86 -32.41
C ALA A 492 7.63 19.24 -32.37
N SER A 493 6.84 19.49 -31.31
CA SER A 493 5.44 19.04 -31.23
C SER A 493 4.47 19.89 -32.06
N LEU A 494 4.81 21.16 -32.29
CA LEU A 494 4.05 22.08 -33.13
C LEU A 494 4.38 21.92 -34.62
N GLN A 495 5.54 21.32 -34.94
CA GLN A 495 5.84 20.82 -36.27
C GLN A 495 5.05 19.53 -36.50
N SER A 496 3.80 19.67 -36.94
CA SER A 496 3.04 18.59 -37.56
C SER A 496 3.91 17.91 -38.62
N ASP A 497 3.85 16.57 -38.73
CA ASP A 497 4.49 15.81 -39.80
C ASP A 497 4.19 16.49 -41.14
N THR A 498 5.20 17.13 -41.71
CA THR A 498 5.04 17.79 -43.00
C THR A 498 5.12 16.72 -44.06
N ILE A 499 4.06 16.59 -44.86
CA ILE A 499 4.03 15.68 -45.99
C ILE A 499 5.23 16.01 -46.89
N SER A 500 6.18 15.07 -46.94
CA SER A 500 7.45 15.18 -47.67
C SER A 500 7.59 14.03 -48.68
N VAL A 501 8.59 14.11 -49.56
CA VAL A 501 8.85 13.06 -50.56
C VAL A 501 9.00 11.68 -49.87
N GLY A 502 8.27 10.68 -50.35
CA GLY A 502 8.15 9.34 -49.78
C GLY A 502 6.99 9.17 -48.79
N SER A 503 6.28 10.24 -48.41
CA SER A 503 5.12 10.15 -47.53
C SER A 503 3.94 9.45 -48.21
N ILE A 504 3.25 8.60 -47.47
CA ILE A 504 2.03 7.94 -47.93
C ILE A 504 0.83 8.82 -47.60
N VAL A 505 0.12 9.26 -48.62
CA VAL A 505 -0.94 10.25 -48.54
C VAL A 505 -2.26 9.72 -49.09
N ALA A 506 -3.35 10.32 -48.61
CA ALA A 506 -4.69 10.21 -49.13
C ALA A 506 -5.24 11.62 -49.39
N HIS A 507 -6.30 11.73 -50.18
CA HIS A 507 -6.95 13.01 -50.40
C HIS A 507 -7.67 13.52 -49.13
N ALA A 508 -7.59 14.82 -48.84
CA ALA A 508 -8.17 15.43 -47.64
C ALA A 508 -9.70 15.53 -47.67
N ASN A 509 -10.29 15.77 -48.86
CA ASN A 509 -11.75 15.83 -49.04
C ASN A 509 -12.38 14.42 -49.01
N PRO A 510 -13.32 14.15 -48.07
CA PRO A 510 -13.91 12.82 -47.90
C PRO A 510 -14.88 12.35 -48.98
N TYR A 511 -15.27 13.24 -49.90
CA TYR A 511 -16.23 12.94 -50.96
C TYR A 511 -15.59 12.76 -52.35
N ARG A 512 -14.26 12.83 -52.45
CA ARG A 512 -13.55 12.59 -53.71
C ARG A 512 -13.41 11.08 -53.95
N THR A 513 -13.48 10.63 -55.20
CA THR A 513 -13.42 9.20 -55.57
C THR A 513 -12.17 8.46 -55.07
N LEU A 514 -11.10 9.20 -54.77
CA LEU A 514 -9.79 8.70 -54.32
C LEU A 514 -9.68 8.53 -52.78
N TYR A 515 -10.78 8.56 -52.03
CA TYR A 515 -10.76 8.73 -50.56
C TYR A 515 -10.01 7.65 -49.77
N VAL A 516 -9.89 6.44 -50.33
CA VAL A 516 -9.22 5.28 -49.71
C VAL A 516 -7.89 4.98 -50.42
N GLU A 517 -7.59 5.69 -51.50
CA GLU A 517 -6.47 5.35 -52.37
C GLU A 517 -5.15 5.77 -51.71
N ARG A 518 -4.21 4.83 -51.73
CA ARG A 518 -2.88 5.02 -51.20
C ARG A 518 -2.03 5.72 -52.27
N GLY A 519 -1.54 6.91 -51.96
CA GLY A 519 -0.63 7.65 -52.81
C GLY A 519 0.73 7.80 -52.15
N GLU A 520 1.79 7.89 -52.95
CA GLU A 520 3.14 8.18 -52.49
C GLU A 520 3.61 9.50 -53.11
N VAL A 521 4.14 10.41 -52.29
CA VAL A 521 4.68 11.68 -52.77
C VAL A 521 6.04 11.42 -53.43
N VAL A 522 6.16 11.71 -54.73
CA VAL A 522 7.38 11.40 -55.51
C VAL A 522 8.28 12.62 -55.67
N GLU A 523 7.71 13.83 -55.63
CA GLU A 523 8.45 15.07 -55.78
C GLU A 523 7.79 16.19 -54.97
N ASP A 524 8.62 17.04 -54.35
CA ASP A 524 8.19 18.21 -53.57
C ASP A 524 8.59 19.48 -54.32
N LEU A 525 7.60 20.25 -54.75
CA LEU A 525 7.78 21.51 -55.49
C LEU A 525 7.60 22.73 -54.57
N GLY A 526 7.65 22.54 -53.25
CA GLY A 526 7.41 23.58 -52.25
C GLY A 526 5.94 23.60 -51.82
N GLU A 527 5.13 24.46 -52.43
CA GLU A 527 3.69 24.58 -52.10
C GLU A 527 2.84 23.43 -52.70
N GLU A 528 3.30 22.84 -53.80
CA GLU A 528 2.68 21.71 -54.49
C GLU A 528 3.50 20.44 -54.31
N LEU A 529 2.82 19.31 -54.15
CA LEU A 529 3.37 17.98 -54.05
C LEU A 529 2.91 17.14 -55.24
N VAL A 530 3.84 16.37 -55.81
CA VAL A 530 3.56 15.42 -56.89
C VAL A 530 3.28 14.05 -56.27
N VAL A 531 2.06 13.55 -56.41
CA VAL A 531 1.64 12.27 -55.83
C VAL A 531 1.45 11.22 -56.92
N ALA A 532 2.06 10.06 -56.73
CA ALA A 532 1.79 8.84 -57.49
C ALA A 532 0.78 7.98 -56.74
N TRP A 533 -0.42 7.83 -57.29
CA TRP A 533 -1.47 7.00 -56.71
C TRP A 533 -1.28 5.52 -57.10
N ASP A 534 -1.41 4.62 -56.13
CA ASP A 534 -1.18 3.17 -56.33
C ASP A 534 -2.09 2.56 -57.41
N PHE A 535 -3.33 3.07 -57.58
CA PHE A 535 -4.27 2.61 -58.60
C PHE A 535 -3.77 2.85 -60.04
N TRP A 536 -2.82 3.77 -60.24
CA TRP A 536 -2.32 4.16 -61.56
C TRP A 536 -0.94 3.58 -61.89
N LYS A 537 -0.37 2.71 -61.03
CA LYS A 537 0.97 2.11 -61.22
C LYS A 537 1.14 1.35 -62.54
N GLU A 538 0.06 0.82 -63.12
CA GLU A 538 0.10 0.07 -64.39
C GLU A 538 -0.08 0.95 -65.64
N GLN A 539 -0.48 2.22 -65.49
CA GLN A 539 -0.60 3.16 -66.59
C GLN A 539 0.61 4.09 -66.57
N SER A 540 1.42 4.03 -67.62
CA SER A 540 2.65 4.82 -67.77
C SER A 540 2.36 6.33 -67.67
N LYS A 541 2.56 6.87 -66.45
CA LYS A 541 2.47 8.27 -65.99
C LYS A 541 1.06 8.84 -65.79
N LYS A 542 0.59 8.80 -64.54
CA LYS A 542 -0.22 9.88 -63.96
C LYS A 542 0.23 10.19 -62.54
N THR A 543 1.27 11.01 -62.46
CA THR A 543 1.62 11.76 -61.25
C THR A 543 0.88 13.09 -61.33
N ASP A 544 -0.02 13.36 -60.39
CA ASP A 544 -0.79 14.60 -60.35
C ASP A 544 -0.24 15.51 -59.25
N ARG A 545 -0.38 16.83 -59.46
CA ARG A 545 0.04 17.86 -58.51
C ARG A 545 -1.11 18.21 -57.58
N TYR A 546 -0.82 18.30 -56.29
CA TYR A 546 -1.76 18.66 -55.26
C TYR A 546 -1.12 19.68 -54.34
N PHE A 547 -1.89 20.63 -53.82
CA PHE A 547 -1.42 21.46 -52.72
C PHE A 547 -1.29 20.61 -51.45
N ARG A 548 -0.37 20.98 -50.55
CA ARG A 548 -0.18 20.27 -49.26
C ARG A 548 -1.49 20.14 -48.48
N ASP A 549 -2.34 21.16 -48.57
CA ASP A 549 -3.63 21.29 -47.87
C ASP A 549 -4.71 20.35 -48.44
N GLU A 550 -4.52 19.86 -49.67
CA GLU A 550 -5.43 18.91 -50.34
C GLU A 550 -5.13 17.45 -49.96
N LEU A 551 -4.03 17.22 -49.25
CA LEU A 551 -3.53 15.90 -48.88
C LEU A 551 -3.55 15.71 -47.36
N ARG A 552 -3.70 14.46 -46.93
CA ARG A 552 -3.55 14.02 -45.54
C ARG A 552 -2.75 12.73 -45.51
N PHE A 553 -2.17 12.36 -44.38
CA PHE A 553 -1.56 11.04 -44.25
C PHE A 553 -2.60 9.93 -44.46
N TRP A 554 -2.22 8.91 -45.22
CA TRP A 554 -3.06 7.74 -45.43
C TRP A 554 -3.12 6.92 -44.14
N GLN A 555 -4.32 6.66 -43.65
CA GLN A 555 -4.54 5.83 -42.45
C GLN A 555 -5.12 4.47 -42.90
N PRO A 556 -4.47 3.33 -42.58
CA PRO A 556 -5.08 2.02 -42.79
C PRO A 556 -6.29 1.88 -41.87
N GLN A 557 -7.45 1.50 -42.41
CA GLN A 557 -8.59 1.07 -41.62
C GLN A 557 -8.44 -0.38 -41.17
#